data_AF-A0A3L7SCB5-F1
#
_entry.id   AF-A0A3L7SCB5-F1
#
_cell.length_a   1.000
_cell.length_b   1.000
_cell.length_c   1.000
_cell.angle_alpha   90.00
_cell.angle_beta   90.00
_cell.angle_gamma   90.00
#
_symmetry.space_group_name_H-M   'P 1'
#
loop_
_entity.id
_entity.type
_entity.pdbx_description
1 polymer ?
#
loop_
_entity_poly.entity_id
_entity_poly.type
_entity_poly.pdbx_seq_one_letter_code
_entity_poly.pdbx_strand_id
1 'polypeptide(L)' 'MADNNSPEPPDKVTKFEQAGEEQPMGLLAEFWLFIREEKKWWLTPIVLVLLLAGVAIFLSGTGAAPFIYTLF' A
#
# COMPACT_ATOMS: atom_id res chain seq x y z
N MET A 1 53.66 32.20 27.70
CA MET A 1 52.52 31.26 27.85
C MET A 1 51.27 31.97 27.37
N ALA A 2 50.67 31.52 26.28
CA ALA A 2 49.35 31.97 25.82
C ALA A 2 48.53 30.71 25.52
N ASP A 3 47.48 30.52 26.30
CA ASP A 3 46.53 29.42 26.28
C ASP A 3 45.40 29.72 25.29
N ASN A 4 45.47 29.13 24.10
CA ASN A 4 44.48 29.31 23.05
C ASN A 4 43.36 28.25 23.12
N ASN A 5 42.66 28.16 24.26
CA ASN A 5 41.44 27.35 24.35
C ASN A 5 40.24 28.15 23.85
N SER A 6 40.04 28.16 22.52
CA SER A 6 38.75 28.53 21.93
C SER A 6 37.81 27.33 21.98
N PRO A 7 36.60 27.43 22.58
CA PRO A 7 35.60 26.39 22.45
C PRO A 7 34.96 26.48 21.07
N GLU A 8 35.29 25.53 20.18
CA GLU A 8 34.56 25.37 18.92
C GLU A 8 33.10 24.98 19.22
N PRO A 9 32.11 25.58 18.54
CA PRO A 9 30.70 25.29 18.78
C PRO A 9 30.34 23.86 18.31
N PRO A 10 29.59 23.07 19.11
CA PRO A 10 29.36 21.65 18.88
C PRO A 10 28.17 21.37 17.93
N ASP A 11 27.90 22.22 16.93
CA ASP A 11 26.59 22.22 16.25
C ASP A 11 26.58 21.60 14.85
N LYS A 12 27.70 21.05 14.37
CA LYS A 12 27.79 20.53 12.99
C LYS A 12 27.62 19.02 12.85
N VAL A 13 27.71 18.27 13.95
CA VAL A 13 27.71 16.79 13.91
C VAL A 13 26.28 16.21 13.93
N THR A 14 25.35 16.88 14.63
CA THR A 14 23.99 16.37 14.87
C THR A 14 23.09 16.31 13.63
N LYS A 15 23.29 17.18 12.62
CA LYS A 15 22.41 17.25 11.43
C LYS A 15 22.71 16.18 10.37
N PHE A 16 23.93 15.64 10.34
CA PHE A 16 24.30 14.60 9.37
C PHE A 16 23.96 13.20 9.90
N GLU A 17 24.03 12.99 11.21
CA GLU A 17 23.65 11.72 11.84
C GLU A 17 22.14 11.47 11.78
N GLN A 18 21.33 12.53 11.69
CA GLN A 18 19.87 12.46 11.64
C GLN A 18 19.31 12.03 10.28
N ALA A 19 20.13 12.00 9.21
CA ALA A 19 19.71 11.54 7.90
C ALA A 19 19.70 10.00 7.76
N GLY A 20 20.21 9.27 8.78
CA GLY A 20 20.26 7.80 8.81
C GLY A 20 19.25 7.13 9.74
N GLU A 21 18.47 7.90 10.52
CA GLU A 21 17.40 7.38 11.38
C GLU A 21 16.03 7.28 10.67
N GLU A 22 16.03 7.31 9.33
CA GLU A 22 14.87 6.84 8.59
C GLU A 22 14.75 5.33 8.83
N GLN A 23 13.84 4.94 9.72
CA GLN A 23 13.57 3.53 10.00
C GLN A 23 13.33 2.83 8.65
N PRO A 24 14.11 1.80 8.30
CA PRO A 24 13.93 1.12 7.03
C PRO A 24 12.50 0.58 7.04
N MET A 25 11.66 1.13 6.16
CA MET A 25 10.31 0.64 6.00
C MET A 25 10.46 -0.84 5.65
N GLY A 26 9.98 -1.72 6.53
CA GLY A 26 10.26 -3.15 6.38
C GLY A 26 9.85 -3.63 4.99
N LEU A 27 10.58 -4.58 4.40
CA LEU A 27 10.29 -5.08 3.04
C LEU A 27 8.82 -5.46 2.83
N LEU A 28 8.16 -5.98 3.87
CA LEU A 28 6.72 -6.28 3.84
C LEU A 28 5.84 -5.02 3.73
N ALA A 29 6.20 -3.93 4.43
CA ALA A 29 5.49 -2.66 4.38
C ALA A 29 5.66 -1.98 3.03
N GLU A 30 6.87 -1.97 2.48
CA GLU A 30 7.13 -1.48 1.12
C GLU A 30 6.39 -2.30 0.07
N PHE A 31 6.39 -3.63 0.19
CA PHE A 31 5.67 -4.53 -0.71
C PHE A 31 4.15 -4.34 -0.64
N TRP A 32 3.61 -4.12 0.57
CA TRP A 32 2.19 -3.81 0.76
C TRP A 32 1.82 -2.46 0.15
N LEU A 33 2.67 -1.45 0.33
CA LEU A 33 2.50 -0.13 -0.30
C LEU A 33 2.52 -0.25 -1.83
N PHE A 34 3.47 -1.01 -2.38
CA PHE A 34 3.61 -1.27 -3.81
C PHE A 34 2.37 -1.98 -4.40
N ILE A 35 1.89 -3.01 -3.69
CA ILE A 35 0.63 -3.71 -4.02
C ILE A 35 -0.55 -2.74 -4.02
N ARG A 36 -0.63 -1.81 -3.07
CA ARG A 36 -1.72 -0.84 -2.97
C ARG A 36 -1.69 0.18 -4.11
N GLU A 37 -0.49 0.58 -4.53
CA GLU A 37 -0.29 1.62 -5.55
C GLU A 37 -0.60 1.10 -6.96
N GLU A 38 -0.15 -0.11 -7.31
CA GLU A 38 -0.34 -0.70 -8.65
C GLU A 38 -1.75 -1.28 -8.88
N LYS A 39 -2.46 -1.68 -7.82
CA LYS A 39 -3.65 -2.52 -7.98
C LYS A 39 -4.96 -1.78 -8.23
N LYS A 40 -5.04 -0.46 -8.09
CA LYS A 40 -6.33 0.25 -8.25
C LYS A 40 -6.96 0.04 -9.63
N TRP A 41 -6.18 -0.08 -10.71
CA TRP A 41 -6.71 -0.30 -12.05
C TRP A 41 -6.81 -1.78 -12.45
N TRP A 42 -5.93 -2.66 -11.95
CA TRP A 42 -5.92 -4.10 -12.30
C TRP A 42 -6.75 -4.98 -11.35
N LEU A 43 -6.88 -4.62 -10.07
CA LEU A 43 -7.69 -5.36 -9.10
C LEU A 43 -9.17 -5.06 -9.24
N THR A 44 -9.52 -3.83 -9.63
CA THR A 44 -10.90 -3.41 -9.86
C THR A 44 -11.66 -4.34 -10.82
N PRO A 45 -11.17 -4.67 -12.03
CA PRO A 45 -11.88 -5.59 -12.92
C PRO A 45 -12.03 -7.00 -12.33
N ILE A 46 -11.02 -7.51 -11.61
CA ILE A 46 -11.07 -8.85 -10.98
C ILE A 46 -12.14 -8.87 -9.87
N VAL A 47 -12.12 -7.88 -8.99
CA VAL A 47 -13.10 -7.76 -7.90
C VAL A 47 -14.51 -7.56 -8.45
N LEU A 48 -14.66 -6.77 -9.52
CA LEU A 48 -15.94 -6.57 -10.19
C LEU A 48 -16.51 -7.90 -10.71
N VAL A 49 -15.71 -8.70 -11.43
CA VAL A 49 -16.17 -10.00 -11.95
C VAL A 49 -16.51 -10.97 -10.82
N LEU A 50 -15.70 -11.02 -9.75
CA LEU A 50 -15.98 -11.85 -8.57
C LEU A 50 -17.28 -11.44 -7.88
N LEU A 51 -17.53 -10.13 -7.77
CA LEU A 51 -18.75 -9.60 -7.18
C LEU A 51 -19.97 -9.94 -8.06
N LEU A 52 -19.87 -9.75 -9.37
CA LEU A 52 -20.90 -10.14 -10.33
C LEU A 52 -21.18 -11.65 -10.27
N ALA A 53 -20.15 -12.48 -10.20
CA ALA A 53 -20.28 -13.93 -10.05
C ALA A 53 -20.95 -14.30 -8.71
N GLY A 54 -20.55 -13.66 -7.60
CA GLY A 54 -21.18 -13.87 -6.29
C GLY A 54 -22.67 -13.49 -6.29
N VAL A 55 -23.02 -12.36 -6.90
CA VAL A 55 -24.41 -11.94 -7.10
C VAL A 55 -25.17 -12.95 -7.97
N ALA A 56 -24.57 -13.41 -9.07
CA ALA A 56 -25.19 -14.42 -9.94
C ALA A 56 -25.45 -15.74 -9.20
N ILE A 57 -24.51 -16.21 -8.39
CA ILE A 57 -24.67 -17.42 -7.56
C ILE A 57 -25.78 -17.21 -6.53
N PHE A 58 -25.80 -16.05 -5.87
CA PHE A 58 -26.83 -15.71 -4.89
C PHE A 58 -28.24 -15.70 -5.51
N LEU A 59 -28.39 -15.07 -6.68
CA LEU A 59 -29.63 -15.05 -7.46
C LEU A 59 -30.01 -16.44 -8.02
N SER A 60 -29.02 -17.29 -8.31
CA SER A 60 -29.27 -18.67 -8.74
C SER A 60 -29.94 -19.48 -7.65
N GLY A 61 -29.58 -19.25 -6.37
CA GLY A 61 -30.24 -19.88 -5.22
C GLY A 61 -31.68 -19.41 -4.97
N THR A 62 -32.03 -18.19 -5.40
CA THR A 62 -33.40 -17.63 -5.25
C THR A 62 -34.34 -17.99 -6.40
N GLY A 63 -33.91 -18.86 -7.33
CA GLY A 63 -34.72 -19.27 -8.47
C GLY A 63 -34.74 -18.27 -9.64
N ALA A 64 -33.79 -17.33 -9.71
CA ALA A 64 -33.64 -16.42 -10.85
C ALA A 64 -32.89 -17.04 -12.04
N ALA A 65 -32.37 -18.27 -11.87
CA ALA A 65 -31.72 -19.06 -12.91
C ALA A 65 -32.49 -19.19 -14.25
N PRO A 66 -33.83 -19.33 -14.31
CA PRO A 66 -34.53 -19.47 -15.60
C PRO A 66 -34.59 -18.16 -16.40
N PHE A 67 -34.49 -16.98 -15.77
CA PHE A 67 -34.57 -15.70 -16.48
C PHE A 67 -33.28 -15.34 -17.24
N ILE A 68 -32.15 -15.91 -16.85
CA ILE A 68 -30.87 -15.78 -17.55
C ILE A 68 -30.93 -16.53 -18.89
N TYR A 69 -31.66 -17.65 -18.96
CA TYR A 69 -31.83 -18.45 -20.18
C TYR A 69 -32.99 -18.00 -21.06
N THR A 70 -33.99 -17.28 -20.54
CA THR A 70 -35.12 -16.79 -21.37
C THR A 70 -34.79 -15.59 -22.24
N LEU A 71 -33.63 -14.95 -22.05
CA LEU A 71 -33.16 -13.83 -22.89
C LEU A 71 -32.37 -14.29 -24.13
N PHE A 72 -32.21 -15.61 -24.32
CA PHE A 72 -31.57 -16.23 -25.47
C PHE A 72 -32.53 -17.17 -26.21
#